data_AF-A0AAU1IV03-F1
#
_entry.id   AF-A0AAU1IV03-F1
#
_cell.length_a   1.000
_cell.length_b   1.000
_cell.length_c   1.000
_cell.angle_alpha   90.00
_cell.angle_beta   90.00
_cell.angle_gamma   90.00
#
_symmetry.space_group_name_H-M   'P 1'
#
loop_
_entity.id
_entity.type
_entity.pdbx_description
1 polymer ?
#
loop_
_entity_poly.entity_id
_entity_poly.type
_entity_poly.pdbx_seq_one_letter_code
_entity_poly.pdbx_strand_id
1 'polypeptide(L)'
;MSIEKPEIDFPEGEAPADLEIKDLWEGDGEVAVAGQNVTVHYVGVSFSTGEEFDASWNRGTPFKFPLGGGRVIKGWDQGVQGMKVGGRRQLTIPSHLAYGNQSPTPAIKPGETLIFVVDLIAV
;
A
#
# COMPACT_ATOMS: atom_id res chain seq x y z
N MET A 1 16.83 8.90 9.70
CA MET A 1 16.25 7.77 8.96
C MET A 1 15.89 8.29 7.59
N SER A 2 16.70 7.97 6.58
CA SER A 2 16.38 8.34 5.21
C SER A 2 15.14 7.56 4.81
N ILE A 3 13.98 8.22 4.76
CA ILE A 3 12.78 7.62 4.17
C ILE A 3 12.89 7.85 2.67
N GLU A 4 13.92 7.24 2.06
CA GLU A 4 14.07 7.25 0.61
C GLU A 4 12.97 6.41 -0.01
N LYS A 5 12.56 6.81 -1.21
CA LYS A 5 11.56 6.10 -1.99
C LYS A 5 12.01 4.65 -2.15
N PRO A 6 11.23 3.66 -1.69
CA PRO A 6 11.59 2.26 -1.85
C PRO A 6 11.72 1.91 -3.34
N GLU A 7 12.71 1.09 -3.65
CA GLU A 7 12.67 0.27 -4.85
C GLU A 7 11.73 -0.90 -4.57
N ILE A 8 10.78 -1.14 -5.47
CA ILE A 8 9.83 -2.25 -5.34
C ILE A 8 10.42 -3.43 -6.08
N ASP A 9 10.77 -4.49 -5.34
CA ASP A 9 11.06 -5.79 -5.92
C ASP A 9 9.78 -6.35 -6.53
N PHE A 10 9.74 -6.39 -7.86
CA PHE A 10 8.62 -6.96 -8.60
C PHE A 10 8.57 -8.46 -8.37
N PRO A 11 7.49 -9.00 -7.77
CA PRO A 11 7.35 -10.43 -7.62
C PRO A 11 7.26 -11.07 -9.01
N GLU A 12 8.18 -11.98 -9.30
CA GLU A 12 8.11 -12.80 -10.50
C GLU A 12 6.98 -13.83 -10.33
N GLY A 13 5.91 -13.73 -11.11
CA GLY A 13 4.82 -14.71 -11.07
C GLY A 13 3.45 -14.17 -11.48
N GLU A 14 2.42 -14.98 -11.23
CA GLU A 14 1.03 -14.57 -11.38
C GLU A 14 0.58 -13.71 -10.20
N ALA A 15 -0.36 -12.80 -10.45
CA ALA A 15 -0.97 -12.01 -9.41
C ALA A 15 -1.70 -12.92 -8.39
N PRO A 16 -1.50 -12.71 -7.08
CA PRO A 16 -2.15 -13.53 -6.07
C PRO A 16 -3.67 -13.35 -6.13
N ALA A 17 -4.40 -14.42 -5.81
CA ALA A 17 -5.86 -14.39 -5.75
C ALA A 17 -6.38 -13.69 -4.48
N ASP A 18 -5.55 -13.55 -3.46
CA ASP A 18 -5.87 -12.94 -2.16
C ASP A 18 -4.88 -11.81 -1.84
N LEU A 19 -5.18 -11.01 -0.82
CA LEU A 19 -4.26 -9.99 -0.33
C LEU A 19 -2.99 -10.64 0.22
N GLU A 20 -1.84 -10.31 -0.36
CA GLU A 20 -0.55 -10.73 0.17
C GLU A 20 0.08 -9.59 0.97
N ILE A 21 0.52 -9.91 2.18
CA ILE A 21 1.17 -8.98 3.10
C ILE A 21 2.58 -9.48 3.37
N LYS A 22 3.58 -8.65 3.07
CA LYS A 22 4.99 -8.94 3.34
C LYS A 22 5.61 -7.79 4.10
N ASP A 23 5.89 -8.00 5.38
CA ASP A 23 6.67 -7.05 6.17
C ASP A 23 8.13 -7.05 5.68
N LEU A 24 8.59 -5.92 5.15
CA LEU A 24 9.99 -5.73 4.75
C LEU A 24 10.85 -5.46 5.98
N TRP A 25 10.31 -4.68 6.92
CA TRP A 25 10.80 -4.63 8.29
C TRP A 25 9.70 -4.18 9.24
N GLU A 26 9.75 -4.70 10.45
CA GLU A 26 8.82 -4.32 11.51
C GLU A 26 9.32 -3.07 12.23
N GLY A 27 8.41 -2.13 12.50
CA GLY A 27 8.69 -0.96 13.33
C GLY A 27 8.62 -1.30 14.82
N ASP A 28 9.18 -0.43 15.65
CA ASP A 28 9.15 -0.55 17.11
C ASP A 28 8.08 0.33 17.80
N GLY A 29 7.34 1.14 17.03
CA GLY A 29 6.34 2.06 17.56
C GLY A 29 4.95 1.46 17.79
N GLU A 30 3.96 2.34 17.95
CA GLU A 30 2.57 1.95 18.22
C GLU A 30 1.95 1.17 17.05
N VAL A 31 1.04 0.24 17.36
CA VAL A 31 0.38 -0.62 16.38
C VAL A 31 -0.82 0.12 15.78
N ALA A 32 -0.94 0.10 14.45
CA ALA A 32 -2.08 0.62 13.72
C ALA A 32 -3.32 -0.27 13.94
N VAL A 33 -4.34 0.30 14.58
CA VAL A 33 -5.62 -0.36 14.86
C VAL A 33 -6.77 0.36 14.14
N ALA A 34 -7.77 -0.40 13.70
CA ALA A 34 -8.97 0.16 13.08
C ALA A 34 -9.63 1.22 13.98
N GLY A 35 -10.02 2.34 13.38
CA GLY A 35 -10.54 3.53 14.08
C GLY A 35 -9.50 4.63 14.33
N GLN A 36 -8.20 4.33 14.23
CA GLN A 36 -7.14 5.34 14.32
C GLN A 36 -6.91 6.07 12.98
N ASN A 37 -6.28 7.24 13.05
CA ASN A 37 -5.91 8.00 11.86
C ASN A 37 -4.42 7.78 11.56
N VAL A 38 -4.15 6.83 10.67
CA VAL A 38 -2.79 6.47 10.31
C VAL A 38 -2.22 7.45 9.27
N THR A 39 -0.93 7.74 9.41
CA THR A 39 -0.16 8.56 8.49
C THR A 39 0.92 7.68 7.87
N VAL A 40 0.91 7.57 6.54
CA VAL A 40 1.81 6.67 5.82
C VAL A 40 2.52 7.37 4.67
N HIS A 41 3.73 6.93 4.38
CA HIS A 41 4.29 7.09 3.04
C HIS A 41 4.04 5.82 2.23
N TYR A 42 3.83 5.96 0.93
CA TYR A 42 3.63 4.83 0.04
C TYR A 42 4.12 5.09 -1.39
N VAL A 43 4.45 3.99 -2.06
CA VAL A 43 4.63 3.88 -3.51
C VAL A 43 3.69 2.81 -4.01
N GLY A 44 2.97 3.08 -5.10
CA GLY A 44 2.08 2.16 -5.78
C GLY A 44 2.51 1.93 -7.22
N VAL A 45 2.68 0.67 -7.60
CA VAL A 45 3.06 0.22 -8.94
C VAL A 45 2.07 -0.81 -9.48
N SER A 46 1.90 -0.82 -10.79
CA SER A 46 1.12 -1.83 -11.50
C SER A 46 1.84 -3.18 -11.44
N PHE A 47 1.15 -4.26 -11.04
CA PHE A 47 1.76 -5.59 -11.00
C PHE A 47 2.17 -6.06 -12.39
N SER A 48 1.34 -5.80 -13.42
CA SER A 48 1.58 -6.30 -14.78
C SER A 48 2.73 -5.62 -15.52
N THR A 49 2.97 -4.33 -15.28
CA THR A 49 3.99 -3.54 -16.00
C THR A 49 5.16 -3.12 -15.13
N GLY A 50 4.97 -3.13 -13.82
CA GLY A 50 5.89 -2.54 -12.87
C GLY A 50 6.01 -1.02 -12.91
N GLU A 51 5.13 -0.36 -13.64
CA GLU A 51 5.13 1.09 -13.71
C GLU A 51 4.50 1.69 -12.45
N GLU A 52 5.17 2.69 -11.88
CA GLU A 52 4.61 3.52 -10.83
C GLU A 52 3.41 4.31 -11.37
N PHE A 53 2.26 4.15 -10.71
CA PHE A 53 1.10 4.97 -11.00
C PHE A 53 0.93 6.09 -9.98
N ASP A 54 1.41 5.91 -8.74
CA ASP A 54 1.26 6.91 -7.68
C ASP A 54 2.28 6.70 -6.55
N ALA A 55 2.83 7.80 -6.01
CA ALA A 55 3.66 7.75 -4.81
C ALA A 55 3.50 9.04 -3.97
N SER A 56 3.44 8.87 -2.65
CA SER A 56 3.41 10.00 -1.69
C SER A 56 4.68 10.87 -1.75
N TRP A 57 5.85 10.27 -2.04
CA TRP A 57 7.11 10.99 -2.21
C TRP A 57 7.10 11.96 -3.37
N ASN A 58 6.41 11.63 -4.46
CA ASN A 58 6.26 12.54 -5.61
C ASN A 58 5.45 13.80 -5.23
N ARG A 59 4.61 13.71 -4.19
CA ARG A 59 3.84 14.83 -3.64
C ARG A 59 4.53 15.53 -2.47
N GLY A 60 5.66 15.00 -1.99
CA GLY A 60 6.42 15.52 -0.85
C GLY A 60 5.66 15.51 0.49
N THR A 61 4.50 14.85 0.56
CA THR A 61 3.63 14.86 1.75
C THR A 61 3.11 13.45 2.06
N PRO A 62 3.13 13.01 3.33
CA PRO A 62 2.52 11.75 3.75
C PRO A 62 1.02 11.75 3.51
N PHE A 63 0.44 10.57 3.37
CA PHE A 63 -0.99 10.39 3.23
C PHE A 63 -1.61 9.96 4.55
N LYS A 64 -2.65 10.69 4.98
CA LYS A 64 -3.36 10.43 6.23
C LYS A 64 -4.78 9.95 5.94
N PHE A 65 -5.18 8.85 6.57
CA PHE A 65 -6.52 8.29 6.41
C PHE A 65 -6.98 7.56 7.69
N PRO A 66 -8.31 7.47 7.92
CA PRO A 66 -8.85 6.66 9.00
C PRO A 66 -8.80 5.17 8.62
N LEU A 67 -8.09 4.36 9.41
CA LEU A 67 -7.94 2.93 9.18
C LEU A 67 -9.24 2.18 9.51
N GLY A 68 -9.68 1.29 8.61
CA GLY A 68 -10.90 0.50 8.79
C GLY A 68 -12.18 1.32 8.59
N GLY A 69 -12.08 2.54 8.05
CA GLY A 69 -13.20 3.43 7.79
C GLY A 69 -13.80 3.28 6.39
N GLY A 70 -13.27 2.41 5.53
CA GLY A 70 -13.71 2.26 4.13
C GLY A 70 -13.41 3.50 3.28
N ARG A 71 -12.41 4.31 3.68
CA ARG A 71 -12.00 5.53 2.97
C ARG A 71 -10.91 5.29 1.94
N VAL A 72 -10.30 4.11 1.98
CA VAL A 72 -9.27 3.62 1.05
C VAL A 72 -9.74 2.29 0.46
N ILE A 73 -8.98 1.76 -0.50
CA ILE A 73 -9.25 0.42 -1.04
C ILE A 73 -9.21 -0.65 0.07
N LYS A 74 -10.00 -1.72 -0.09
CA LYS A 74 -10.13 -2.76 0.95
C LYS A 74 -8.81 -3.40 1.32
N GLY A 75 -7.92 -3.59 0.35
CA GLY A 75 -6.58 -4.14 0.60
C GLY A 75 -5.72 -3.27 1.50
N TRP A 76 -5.92 -1.94 1.52
CA TRP A 76 -5.23 -1.05 2.46
C TRP A 76 -5.83 -1.15 3.86
N ASP A 77 -7.15 -1.11 3.98
CA ASP A 77 -7.82 -1.25 5.28
C ASP A 77 -7.46 -2.57 5.97
N GLN A 78 -7.32 -3.66 5.20
CA GLN A 78 -6.89 -4.96 5.71
C GLN A 78 -5.37 -5.04 5.91
N GLY A 79 -4.58 -4.53 4.96
CA GLY A 79 -3.13 -4.71 4.91
C GLY A 79 -2.35 -3.83 5.91
N VAL A 80 -2.86 -2.65 6.24
CA VAL A 80 -2.22 -1.73 7.20
C VAL A 80 -2.56 -2.08 8.64
N GLN A 81 -3.65 -2.80 8.88
CA GLN A 81 -4.03 -3.23 10.22
C GLN A 81 -2.94 -4.13 10.84
N GLY A 82 -2.58 -3.84 12.09
CA GLY A 82 -1.53 -4.57 12.82
C GLY A 82 -0.09 -4.16 12.47
N MET A 83 0.12 -3.21 11.55
CA MET A 83 1.44 -2.66 11.25
C MET A 83 1.93 -1.75 12.39
N LYS A 84 3.22 -1.73 12.69
CA LYS A 84 3.81 -0.85 13.72
C LYS A 84 4.43 0.41 13.12
N VAL A 85 4.31 1.54 13.82
CA VAL A 85 4.96 2.80 13.44
C VAL A 85 6.48 2.59 13.31
N GLY A 86 7.04 3.11 12.22
CA GLY A 86 8.44 2.90 11.81
C GLY A 86 8.65 1.68 10.90
N GLY A 87 7.64 0.83 10.71
CA GLY A 87 7.71 -0.33 9.83
C GLY A 87 7.54 0.01 8.36
N ARG A 88 7.98 -0.90 7.49
CA ARG A 88 7.70 -0.91 6.04
C ARG A 88 7.14 -2.25 5.63
N ARG A 89 6.04 -2.21 4.88
CA ARG A 89 5.27 -3.39 4.46
C ARG A 89 4.92 -3.29 2.99
N GLN A 90 5.14 -4.38 2.26
CA GLN A 90 4.66 -4.57 0.90
C GLN A 90 3.29 -5.25 0.93
N LEU A 91 2.35 -4.70 0.18
CA LEU A 91 0.99 -5.19 0.00
C LEU A 91 0.78 -5.49 -1.49
N THR A 92 0.55 -6.76 -1.82
CA THR A 92 0.10 -7.14 -3.17
C THR A 92 -1.41 -7.30 -3.14
N ILE A 93 -2.12 -6.37 -3.78
CA ILE A 93 -3.56 -6.23 -3.67
C ILE A 93 -4.21 -6.66 -4.98
N PRO A 94 -4.94 -7.79 -4.98
CA PRO A 94 -5.68 -8.22 -6.16
C PRO A 94 -6.78 -7.21 -6.51
N SER A 95 -7.13 -7.13 -7.79
CA SER A 95 -8.05 -6.12 -8.31
C SER A 95 -9.36 -6.01 -7.52
N HIS A 96 -9.97 -7.13 -7.12
CA HIS A 96 -11.24 -7.13 -6.36
C HIS A 96 -11.14 -6.52 -4.94
N LEU A 97 -9.94 -6.40 -4.36
CA LEU A 97 -9.66 -5.66 -3.12
C LEU A 97 -9.11 -4.24 -3.38
N ALA A 98 -8.81 -3.92 -4.63
CA ALA A 98 -8.44 -2.61 -5.13
C ALA A 98 -9.61 -1.94 -5.87
N TYR A 99 -9.51 -1.80 -7.20
CA TYR A 99 -10.47 -1.08 -8.05
C TYR A 99 -11.33 -2.00 -8.94
N GLY A 100 -11.19 -3.32 -8.82
CA GLY A 100 -11.90 -4.30 -9.63
C GLY A 100 -11.67 -4.07 -11.12
N ASN A 101 -12.76 -4.03 -11.89
CA ASN A 101 -12.75 -3.72 -13.33
C ASN A 101 -12.77 -2.22 -13.63
N GLN A 102 -12.58 -1.36 -12.63
CA GLN A 102 -12.55 0.09 -12.82
C GLN A 102 -11.12 0.55 -13.11
N SER A 103 -11.01 1.58 -13.94
CA SER A 103 -9.76 2.30 -14.21
C SER A 103 -9.84 3.71 -13.62
N PRO A 104 -9.48 3.90 -12.34
CA PRO A 104 -9.54 5.21 -11.69
C PRO A 104 -8.53 6.20 -12.29
N THR A 105 -7.45 5.69 -12.88
CA THR A 105 -6.44 6.47 -13.59
C THR A 105 -6.06 5.76 -14.90
N PRO A 106 -5.50 6.47 -15.90
CA PRO A 106 -5.01 5.84 -17.12
C PRO A 106 -3.89 4.80 -16.90
N ALA A 107 -3.19 4.89 -15.76
CA ALA A 107 -2.11 3.97 -15.39
C ALA A 107 -2.62 2.66 -14.75
N ILE A 108 -3.86 2.63 -14.25
CA ILE A 108 -4.48 1.46 -13.62
C ILE A 108 -5.48 0.83 -14.60
N LYS A 109 -5.13 -0.33 -15.15
CA LYS A 109 -5.99 -1.07 -16.07
C LYS A 109 -7.17 -1.74 -15.34
N PRO A 110 -8.27 -2.06 -16.05
CA PRO A 110 -9.33 -2.87 -15.48
C PRO A 110 -8.80 -4.24 -15.07
N GLY A 111 -9.10 -4.67 -13.85
CA GLY A 111 -8.65 -5.97 -13.34
C GLY A 111 -7.18 -5.99 -12.90
N GLU A 112 -6.52 -4.83 -12.84
CA GLU A 112 -5.11 -4.74 -12.48
C GLU A 112 -4.87 -5.07 -10.99
N THR A 113 -3.83 -5.87 -10.75
CA THR A 113 -3.30 -6.11 -9.40
C THR A 113 -2.30 -5.01 -9.08
N LEU A 114 -2.32 -4.51 -7.86
CA LEU A 114 -1.49 -3.38 -7.47
C LEU A 114 -0.52 -3.80 -6.37
N ILE A 115 0.74 -3.39 -6.49
CA ILE A 115 1.73 -3.57 -5.43
C ILE A 115 1.92 -2.21 -4.78
N PHE A 116 1.81 -2.19 -3.45
CA PHE A 116 2.10 -1.03 -2.65
C PHE A 116 3.21 -1.34 -1.66
N VAL A 117 4.19 -0.46 -1.55
CA VAL A 117 5.10 -0.45 -0.41
C VAL A 117 4.70 0.72 0.48
N VAL A 118 4.36 0.43 1.72
CA VAL A 118 3.79 1.36 2.69
C VAL A 118 4.71 1.46 3.90
N ASP A 119 5.00 2.69 4.31
CA ASP A 119 5.77 3.04 5.51
C ASP A 119 4.83 3.69 6.50
N LEU A 120 4.71 3.12 7.69
CA LEU A 120 3.86 3.68 8.73
C LEU A 120 4.63 4.73 9.52
N ILE A 121 4.19 5.99 9.42
CA ILE A 121 4.87 7.14 10.02
C ILE A 121 4.29 7.47 11.39
N ALA A 122 2.96 7.39 11.55
CA ALA A 122 2.26 7.68 12.80
C ALA A 122 0.85 7.05 12.80
N VAL A 123 0.25 6.90 13.99
CA VAL A 123 -1.12 6.44 14.24
C VAL A 123 -1.90 7.40 15.14
#